data_AF-A0A1X1WFN4-F1
#
_entry.id   AF-A0A1X1WFN4-F1
#
_cell.length_a   1.000
_cell.length_b   1.000
_cell.length_c   1.000
_cell.angle_alpha   90.00
_cell.angle_beta   90.00
_cell.angle_gamma   90.00
#
_symmetry.space_group_name_H-M   'P 1'
#
loop_
_entity.id
_entity.type
_entity.pdbx_description
1 polymer ?
#
loop_
_entity_poly.entity_id
_entity_poly.type
_entity_poly.pdbx_seq_one_letter_code
_entity_poly.pdbx_strand_id
1 'polypeptide(L)'
;MRGHAVIAAVLATCGALALSGPARADQYDFISELDNSGVSYASITDMIGIGKELCHDLRNDVSPSLVLGKLRRTGFAPTEAAIILTAAVNTMCPDTKSLVVAWARGNGYTGPV
;
A
#
# COMPACT_ATOMS: atom_id res chain seq x y z
N MET A 1 39.16 35.16 -26.70
CA MET A 1 37.78 34.88 -26.22
C MET A 1 37.20 33.74 -27.04
N ARG A 2 36.41 32.86 -26.38
CA ARG A 2 35.61 31.74 -26.93
C ARG A 2 36.41 30.46 -27.13
N GLY A 3 36.17 29.37 -26.42
CA GLY A 3 35.11 29.00 -25.49
C GLY A 3 35.00 27.48 -25.57
N HIS A 4 35.41 26.77 -24.52
CA HIS A 4 35.39 25.31 -24.47
C HIS A 4 33.93 24.84 -24.47
N ALA A 5 33.51 24.15 -25.53
CA ALA A 5 32.19 23.54 -25.60
C ALA A 5 32.18 22.29 -24.71
N VAL A 6 31.32 22.34 -23.70
CA VAL A 6 31.16 21.39 -22.61
C VAL A 6 30.61 20.06 -23.12
N ILE A 7 31.27 18.97 -22.73
CA ILE A 7 30.76 17.60 -22.73
C ILE A 7 29.84 17.47 -21.52
N ALA A 8 28.57 17.13 -21.71
CA ALA A 8 27.66 16.45 -20.77
C ALA A 8 26.21 16.68 -21.24
N ALA A 9 25.27 15.77 -21.17
CA ALA A 9 25.23 14.35 -20.91
C ALA A 9 23.84 13.92 -21.42
N VAL A 10 23.73 12.68 -21.86
CA VAL A 10 22.48 12.04 -22.30
C VAL A 10 21.40 12.21 -21.22
N LEU A 11 20.36 13.00 -21.49
CA LEU A 11 19.14 13.00 -20.71
C LEU A 11 18.32 11.77 -21.12
N ALA A 12 18.67 10.64 -20.51
CA ALA A 12 17.93 9.39 -20.59
C ALA A 12 16.62 9.51 -19.78
N THR A 13 15.50 9.37 -20.49
CA THR A 13 14.26 8.70 -20.05
C THR A 13 13.74 8.98 -18.62
N CYS A 14 12.83 9.95 -18.50
CA CYS A 14 11.71 9.88 -17.54
C CYS A 14 10.41 9.69 -18.33
N GLY A 15 10.31 8.55 -19.02
CA GLY A 15 9.10 8.11 -19.68
C GLY A 15 8.42 7.02 -18.85
N ALA A 16 7.14 7.24 -18.54
CA ALA A 16 6.18 6.31 -17.95
C ALA A 16 6.23 6.09 -16.43
N LEU A 17 5.76 7.08 -15.65
CA LEU A 17 4.86 6.79 -14.53
C LEU A 17 3.43 6.60 -15.08
N ALA A 18 3.27 5.66 -16.00
CA ALA A 18 1.96 5.34 -16.57
C ALA A 18 1.51 4.01 -15.97
N LEU A 19 0.61 4.12 -15.00
CA LEU A 19 -0.40 3.12 -14.67
C LEU A 19 0.16 1.79 -14.15
N SER A 20 0.43 1.74 -12.84
CA SER A 20 0.09 0.55 -12.06
C SER A 20 -1.43 0.39 -12.05
N GLY A 21 -2.02 0.09 -13.22
CA GLY A 21 -3.33 -0.54 -13.27
C GLY A 21 -3.21 -1.84 -12.47
N PRO A 22 -4.23 -2.21 -11.68
CA PRO A 22 -4.06 -3.28 -10.72
C PRO A 22 -3.82 -4.56 -11.52
N ALA A 23 -2.61 -5.12 -11.45
CA ALA A 23 -2.43 -6.46 -11.96
C ALA A 23 -3.38 -7.32 -11.14
N ARG A 24 -4.29 -8.03 -11.81
CA ARG A 24 -5.34 -8.80 -11.13
C ARG A 24 -4.76 -9.79 -10.13
N ALA A 25 -3.52 -10.25 -10.34
CA ALA A 25 -2.75 -11.11 -9.44
C ALA A 25 -2.72 -10.56 -8.01
N ASP A 26 -2.29 -9.32 -7.83
CA ASP A 26 -2.09 -8.72 -6.51
C ASP A 26 -3.38 -8.62 -5.68
N GLN A 27 -4.54 -8.51 -6.34
CA GLN A 27 -5.85 -8.49 -5.67
C GLN A 27 -6.26 -9.88 -5.17
N TYR A 28 -5.88 -10.94 -5.86
CA TYR A 28 -6.17 -12.31 -5.41
C TYR A 28 -5.17 -12.76 -4.35
N ASP A 29 -3.91 -12.35 -4.44
CA ASP A 29 -2.91 -12.56 -3.37
C ASP A 29 -3.34 -11.87 -2.07
N PHE A 30 -3.86 -10.64 -2.17
CA PHE A 30 -4.48 -9.94 -1.04
C PHE A 30 -5.58 -10.79 -0.39
N ILE A 31 -6.53 -11.28 -1.18
CA ILE A 31 -7.65 -12.08 -0.69
C ILE A 31 -7.17 -13.41 -0.09
N SER A 32 -6.22 -14.08 -0.76
CA SER A 32 -5.63 -15.31 -0.25
C SER A 32 -4.93 -15.09 1.10
N GLU A 33 -4.26 -13.96 1.30
CA GLU A 33 -3.61 -13.64 2.58
C GLU A 33 -4.64 -13.38 3.69
N LEU A 34 -5.76 -12.74 3.36
CA LEU A 34 -6.88 -12.56 4.30
C LEU A 34 -7.51 -13.90 4.70
N ASP A 35 -7.77 -14.76 3.73
CA ASP A 35 -8.35 -16.09 3.96
C ASP A 35 -7.43 -16.96 4.82
N ASN A 36 -6.13 -16.96 4.52
CA ASN A 36 -5.11 -17.68 5.30
C ASN A 36 -5.00 -17.13 6.74
N SER A 37 -5.30 -15.84 6.93
CA SER A 37 -5.28 -15.19 8.24
C SER A 37 -6.62 -15.28 8.99
N GLY A 38 -7.64 -15.88 8.40
CA GLY A 38 -8.96 -16.07 9.00
C GLY A 38 -9.82 -14.79 9.10
N VAL A 39 -9.57 -13.78 8.27
CA VAL A 39 -10.34 -12.53 8.27
C VAL A 39 -11.71 -12.77 7.62
N SER A 40 -12.78 -12.45 8.33
CA SER A 40 -14.15 -12.60 7.81
C SER A 40 -14.58 -11.37 7.03
N TYR A 41 -15.05 -11.55 5.79
CA TYR A 41 -15.60 -10.48 4.95
C TYR A 41 -16.80 -10.96 4.13
N ALA A 42 -17.73 -10.05 3.85
CA ALA A 42 -19.02 -10.40 3.23
C ALA A 42 -18.90 -10.70 1.72
N SER A 43 -17.96 -10.06 1.03
CA SER A 43 -17.80 -10.14 -0.42
C SER A 43 -16.36 -9.89 -0.82
N ILE A 44 -15.81 -10.76 -1.67
CA ILE A 44 -14.46 -10.61 -2.25
C ILE A 44 -14.35 -9.27 -3.00
N THR A 45 -15.38 -8.91 -3.76
CA THR A 45 -15.39 -7.66 -4.56
C THR A 45 -15.33 -6.43 -3.66
N ASP A 46 -16.09 -6.44 -2.57
CA ASP A 46 -16.11 -5.32 -1.62
C ASP A 46 -14.78 -5.22 -0.88
N MET A 47 -14.21 -6.36 -0.49
CA MET A 47 -12.92 -6.41 0.18
C MET A 47 -11.79 -5.92 -0.73
N ILE A 48 -11.78 -6.29 -2.01
CA ILE A 48 -10.87 -5.72 -3.01
C ILE A 48 -11.08 -4.20 -3.13
N GLY A 49 -12.32 -3.74 -3.10
CA GLY A 49 -12.66 -2.31 -3.09
C GLY A 49 -12.06 -1.57 -1.89
N ILE A 50 -12.21 -2.15 -0.69
CA ILE A 50 -11.61 -1.65 0.55
C ILE A 50 -10.09 -1.59 0.39
N GLY A 51 -9.42 -2.67 0.00
CA GLY A 51 -7.96 -2.70 -0.18
C GLY A 51 -7.46 -1.59 -1.11
N LYS A 52 -8.17 -1.34 -2.21
CA LYS A 52 -7.87 -0.21 -3.11
C LYS A 52 -8.04 1.15 -2.45
N GLU A 53 -9.11 1.35 -1.67
CA GLU A 53 -9.32 2.60 -0.93
C GLU A 53 -8.20 2.82 0.08
N LEU A 54 -7.78 1.78 0.83
CA LEU A 54 -6.66 1.90 1.78
C LEU A 54 -5.37 2.33 1.07
N CYS A 55 -5.05 1.67 -0.04
CA CYS A 55 -3.88 2.02 -0.84
C CYS A 55 -3.96 3.43 -1.42
N HIS A 56 -5.15 3.87 -1.85
CA HIS A 56 -5.37 5.24 -2.29
C HIS A 56 -5.15 6.23 -1.16
N ASP A 57 -5.72 5.99 0.02
CA ASP A 57 -5.54 6.83 1.21
C ASP A 57 -4.06 6.94 1.60
N LEU A 58 -3.35 5.82 1.68
CA LEU A 58 -1.92 5.80 2.05
C LEU A 58 -1.05 6.56 1.05
N ARG A 59 -1.35 6.46 -0.25
CA ARG A 59 -0.65 7.24 -1.30
C ARG A 59 -0.95 8.73 -1.25
N ASN A 60 -2.03 9.14 -0.58
CA ASN A 60 -2.39 10.54 -0.35
C ASN A 60 -2.01 11.01 1.07
N ASP A 61 -0.97 10.40 1.67
CA ASP A 61 -0.43 10.76 2.99
C ASP A 61 -1.44 10.65 4.15
N VAL A 62 -2.50 9.85 3.99
CA VAL A 62 -3.44 9.58 5.08
C VAL A 62 -2.76 8.69 6.11
N SER A 63 -2.78 9.12 7.38
CA SER A 63 -2.13 8.36 8.47
C SER A 63 -2.69 6.93 8.58
N PRO A 64 -1.84 5.90 8.79
CA PRO A 64 -2.32 4.52 8.96
C PRO A 64 -3.26 4.35 10.15
N SER A 65 -3.15 5.19 11.19
CA SER A 65 -4.10 5.25 12.30
C SER A 65 -5.51 5.62 11.86
N LEU A 66 -5.66 6.55 10.91
CA LEU A 66 -6.97 6.93 10.39
C LEU A 66 -7.56 5.83 9.52
N VAL A 67 -6.71 5.18 8.71
CA VAL A 67 -7.07 4.04 7.87
C VAL A 67 -7.57 2.87 8.72
N LEU A 68 -6.85 2.51 9.80
CA LEU A 68 -7.33 1.52 10.79
C LEU A 68 -8.62 1.95 11.47
N GLY A 69 -8.76 3.23 11.79
CA GLY A 69 -10.00 3.79 12.34
C GLY A 69 -11.19 3.64 11.39
N LYS A 70 -11.00 3.77 10.07
CA LYS A 70 -12.02 3.49 9.06
C LYS A 70 -12.42 2.02 9.08
N LEU A 71 -11.46 1.09 9.01
CA LEU A 71 -11.73 -0.37 9.05
C LEU A 71 -12.49 -0.80 10.31
N ARG A 72 -12.16 -0.23 11.46
CA ARG A 72 -12.90 -0.51 12.69
C ARG A 72 -14.35 -0.01 12.65
N ARG A 73 -14.60 1.14 11.99
CA ARG A 73 -15.95 1.68 11.79
C ARG A 73 -16.77 0.87 10.79
N THR A 74 -16.13 0.15 9.87
CA THR A 74 -16.83 -0.78 8.96
C THR A 74 -17.16 -2.11 9.64
N GLY A 75 -16.71 -2.35 10.87
CA GLY A 75 -17.07 -3.51 11.68
C GLY A 75 -15.96 -4.55 11.87
N PHE A 76 -14.75 -4.33 11.34
CA PHE A 76 -13.63 -5.24 11.54
C PHE A 76 -13.09 -5.16 12.97
N ALA A 77 -12.69 -6.30 13.52
CA ALA A 77 -11.98 -6.34 14.78
C ALA A 77 -10.63 -5.59 14.65
N PRO A 78 -10.07 -5.03 15.74
CA PRO A 78 -8.79 -4.30 15.67
C PRO A 78 -7.65 -5.13 15.06
N THR A 79 -7.60 -6.42 15.35
CA THR A 79 -6.60 -7.35 14.80
C THR A 79 -6.84 -7.63 13.33
N GLU A 80 -8.09 -7.86 12.91
CA GLU A 80 -8.43 -8.04 11.50
C GLU A 80 -8.11 -6.79 10.68
N ALA A 81 -8.41 -5.60 11.20
CA ALA A 81 -8.08 -4.33 10.55
C ALA A 81 -6.56 -4.18 10.30
N ALA A 82 -5.73 -4.61 11.25
CA ALA A 82 -4.28 -4.60 11.09
C ALA A 82 -3.80 -5.62 10.05
N ILE A 83 -4.42 -6.81 10.01
CA ILE A 83 -4.14 -7.83 8.99
C ILE A 83 -4.52 -7.29 7.61
N ILE A 84 -5.71 -6.70 7.45
CA ILE A 84 -6.18 -6.12 6.19
C ILE A 84 -5.22 -5.03 5.69
N LEU A 85 -4.82 -4.11 6.57
CA LEU A 85 -3.87 -3.07 6.23
C LEU A 85 -2.52 -3.66 5.77
N THR A 86 -2.01 -4.65 6.51
CA THR A 86 -0.71 -5.28 6.21
C THR A 86 -0.73 -6.05 4.90
N ALA A 87 -1.78 -6.84 4.67
CA ALA A 87 -1.97 -7.58 3.44
C ALA A 87 -2.08 -6.63 2.23
N ALA A 88 -2.82 -5.53 2.36
CA ALA A 88 -2.96 -4.53 1.30
C ALA A 88 -1.61 -3.90 0.93
N VAL A 89 -0.78 -3.51 1.90
CA VAL A 89 0.54 -2.93 1.60
C VAL A 89 1.58 -3.97 1.18
N ASN A 90 1.40 -5.26 1.49
CA ASN A 90 2.30 -6.31 1.01
C ASN A 90 2.02 -6.69 -0.45
N THR A 91 0.76 -6.66 -0.86
CA THR A 91 0.31 -7.20 -2.16
C THR A 91 -0.11 -6.09 -3.12
N MET A 92 -1.00 -5.18 -2.70
CA MET A 92 -1.65 -4.21 -3.60
C MET A 92 -0.90 -2.86 -3.72
N CYS A 93 -0.27 -2.39 -2.65
CA CYS A 93 0.48 -1.13 -2.63
C CYS A 93 1.82 -1.22 -1.88
N PRO A 94 2.77 -2.03 -2.40
CA PRO A 94 4.10 -2.20 -1.81
C PRO A 94 4.91 -0.90 -1.71
N ASP A 95 4.59 0.11 -2.52
CA ASP A 95 5.16 1.45 -2.44
C ASP A 95 4.88 2.15 -1.11
N THR A 96 3.76 1.84 -0.45
CA THR A 96 3.35 2.45 0.83
C THR A 96 3.80 1.66 2.05
N LYS A 97 4.38 0.47 1.85
CA LYS A 97 4.78 -0.44 2.94
C LYS A 97 5.78 0.19 3.91
N SER A 98 6.78 0.91 3.39
CA SER A 98 7.79 1.59 4.22
C SER A 98 7.16 2.64 5.15
N LEU A 99 6.15 3.37 4.66
CA LEU A 99 5.39 4.36 5.43
C LEU A 99 4.61 3.71 6.57
N VAL A 100 3.92 2.60 6.29
CA VAL A 100 3.17 1.86 7.31
C VAL A 100 4.09 1.25 8.35
N VAL A 101 5.21 0.67 7.95
CA VAL A 101 6.22 0.13 8.87
C VAL A 101 6.82 1.25 9.74
N ALA A 102 7.18 2.39 9.16
CA ALA A 102 7.73 3.52 9.91
C ALA A 102 6.74 4.03 10.96
N TRP A 103 5.47 4.17 10.57
CA TRP A 103 4.39 4.49 11.50
C TRP A 103 4.26 3.43 12.61
N ALA A 104 4.25 2.14 12.25
CA ALA A 104 4.10 1.06 13.22
C ALA A 104 5.23 1.06 14.25
N ARG A 105 6.48 1.29 13.83
CA ARG A 105 7.63 1.43 14.74
C ARG A 105 7.48 2.60 15.70
N GLY A 106 6.96 3.73 15.23
CA GLY A 106 6.62 4.87 16.07
C GLY A 106 5.57 4.55 17.15
N ASN A 107 4.78 3.49 16.95
CA ASN A 107 3.78 2.99 17.89
C ASN A 107 4.23 1.74 18.67
N GLY A 108 5.52 1.39 18.64
CA GLY A 108 6.10 0.29 19.42
C GLY A 108 6.17 -1.07 18.71
N TYR A 109 5.90 -1.15 17.41
CA TYR A 109 6.14 -2.37 16.63
C TYR A 109 7.66 -2.60 16.44
N THR A 110 8.14 -3.79 16.80
CA THR A 110 9.56 -4.19 16.67
C THR A 110 9.78 -5.37 15.72
N GLY A 111 8.75 -5.79 14.99
CA GLY A 111 8.82 -6.90 14.04
C GLY A 111 9.56 -6.57 12.74
N PRO A 112 9.79 -7.57 11.88
CA PRO A 112 10.49 -7.41 10.61
C PRO A 112 9.68 -6.57 9.60
N VAL A 113 10.36 -6.14 8.55
CA VAL A 113 9.81 -5.43 7.37
C VAL A 113 9.48 -6.38 6.24
#